data_AF-A0A7L4YMI7-F1
#
_entry.id   AF-A0A7L4YMI7-F1
#
_cell.length_a   1.000
_cell.length_b   1.000
_cell.length_c   1.000
_cell.angle_alpha   90.00
_cell.angle_beta   90.00
_cell.angle_gamma   90.00
#
_symmetry.space_group_name_H-M   'P 1'
#
loop_
_entity.id
_entity.type
_entity.pdbx_description
1 polymer ?
#
loop_
_entity_poly.entity_id
_entity_poly.type
_entity_poly.pdbx_seq_one_letter_code
_entity_poly.pdbx_strand_id
1 'polypeptide(L)'
;MTAYMYILECSDGTTYVGSTRSLEKRVWEHNNGFGAAYTRRRRPVTLLYAEEYDDVGAAFAREKQVQGWSRAKRDALIAGEFGELSRKAQGRNWSAALGVRAAPGDRALRRTALVPRACSGEPARER
;
A
#
# COMPACT_ATOMS: atom_id res chain seq x y z
N MET A 1 -12.49 -8.79 13.62
CA MET A 1 -13.41 -7.70 14.00
C MET A 1 -13.08 -6.57 13.06
N THR A 2 -14.04 -6.15 12.24
CA THR A 2 -13.78 -5.26 11.10
C THR A 2 -13.24 -3.90 11.54
N ALA A 3 -12.36 -3.35 10.71
CA ALA A 3 -11.68 -2.10 10.92
C ALA A 3 -11.57 -1.35 9.60
N TYR A 4 -11.52 -0.03 9.68
CA TYR A 4 -11.52 0.85 8.54
C TYR A 4 -10.26 1.71 8.56
N MET A 5 -9.64 1.89 7.41
CA MET A 5 -8.69 2.96 7.15
C MET A 5 -9.40 4.06 6.36
N TYR A 6 -9.17 5.33 6.72
CA TYR A 6 -9.88 6.46 6.12
C TYR A 6 -8.97 7.65 5.87
N ILE A 7 -9.39 8.47 4.92
CA ILE A 7 -8.75 9.74 4.56
C ILE A 7 -9.78 10.86 4.69
N LEU A 8 -9.46 11.85 5.50
CA LEU A 8 -10.25 13.08 5.64
C LEU A 8 -9.51 14.24 4.99
N GLU A 9 -10.26 15.15 4.38
CA GLU A 9 -9.80 16.49 4.02
C GLU A 9 -10.22 17.48 5.09
N CYS A 10 -9.27 18.28 5.55
CA CYS A 10 -9.53 19.41 6.42
C CYS A 10 -9.82 20.67 5.61
N SER A 11 -10.42 21.69 6.24
CA SER A 11 -10.71 22.99 5.64
C SER A 11 -9.53 23.66 4.92
N ASP A 12 -8.30 23.37 5.34
CA ASP A 12 -7.08 23.97 4.79
C ASP A 12 -6.54 23.23 3.55
N GLY A 13 -7.27 22.24 3.04
CA GLY A 13 -6.82 21.37 1.94
C GLY A 13 -5.75 20.34 2.35
N THR A 14 -5.53 20.16 3.65
CA THR A 14 -4.65 19.13 4.20
C THR A 14 -5.40 17.82 4.41
N THR A 15 -4.72 16.70 4.13
CA THR A 15 -5.29 15.37 4.30
C THR A 15 -4.88 14.76 5.64
N TYR A 16 -5.82 14.19 6.37
CA TYR A 16 -5.59 13.38 7.56
C TYR A 16 -5.87 11.91 7.24
N VAL A 17 -4.99 11.02 7.69
CA VAL A 17 -5.10 9.56 7.47
C VAL A 17 -5.11 8.87 8.82
N GLY A 18 -6.11 8.02 9.04
CA GLY A 18 -6.24 7.26 10.28
C GLY A 18 -6.98 5.95 10.09
N SER A 19 -7.03 5.14 11.14
CA SER A 19 -7.82 3.91 11.22
C SER A 19 -8.82 3.97 12.39
N THR A 20 -9.94 3.27 12.26
CA THR A 20 -11.01 3.20 13.26
C THR A 20 -11.83 1.93 13.08
N ARG A 21 -12.51 1.47 14.13
CA ARG A 21 -13.53 0.40 14.02
C ARG A 21 -14.91 0.93 13.66
N SER A 22 -15.14 2.23 13.81
CA SER A 22 -16.43 2.87 13.56
C SER A 22 -16.19 4.19 12.83
N LEU A 23 -16.38 4.16 11.51
CA LEU A 23 -16.12 5.30 10.63
C LEU A 23 -17.06 6.47 10.92
N GLU A 24 -18.36 6.22 10.94
CA GLU A 24 -19.39 7.25 11.11
C GLU A 24 -19.24 8.00 12.44
N LYS A 25 -19.08 7.24 13.53
CA LYS A 25 -18.81 7.80 14.86
C LYS A 25 -17.56 8.69 14.83
N ARG A 26 -16.50 8.25 14.15
CA ARG A 26 -15.23 8.97 14.10
C ARG A 26 -15.34 10.27 13.30
N VAL A 27 -15.99 10.25 12.14
CA VAL A 27 -16.25 11.45 11.34
C VAL A 27 -17.09 12.46 12.13
N TRP A 28 -18.13 11.99 12.82
CA TRP A 28 -18.93 12.82 13.70
C TRP A 28 -18.10 13.44 14.84
N GLU A 29 -17.25 12.65 15.51
CA GLU A 29 -16.33 13.15 16.55
C GLU A 29 -15.41 14.26 16.00
N HIS A 30 -14.84 14.08 14.81
CA HIS A 30 -13.96 15.07 14.20
C HIS A 30 -14.70 16.39 13.89
N ASN A 31 -15.91 16.33 13.33
CA ASN A 31 -16.71 17.53 13.04
C ASN A 31 -17.19 18.24 14.32
N ASN A 32 -17.50 17.50 15.38
CA ASN A 32 -17.91 18.07 16.67
C ASN A 32 -16.72 18.49 17.55
N GLY A 33 -15.48 18.27 17.12
CA GLY A 33 -14.28 18.68 17.85
C GLY A 33 -13.83 17.72 18.96
N PHE A 34 -14.42 16.53 19.03
CA PHE A 34 -14.01 15.42 19.89
C PHE A 34 -12.92 14.54 19.25
N GLY A 35 -12.63 14.75 17.96
CA GLY A 35 -11.54 14.06 17.26
C GLY A 35 -10.15 14.54 17.66
N ALA A 36 -9.14 14.17 16.86
CA ALA A 36 -7.75 14.53 17.11
C ALA A 36 -7.55 16.06 17.23
N ALA A 37 -6.63 16.48 18.11
CA ALA A 37 -6.28 17.90 18.30
C ALA A 37 -5.90 18.58 16.96
N TYR A 38 -5.28 17.82 16.05
CA TYR A 38 -4.93 18.25 14.70
C TYR A 38 -6.17 18.67 13.88
N THR A 39 -7.21 17.85 13.87
CA THR A 39 -8.45 18.10 13.12
C THR A 39 -9.37 19.11 13.80
N ARG A 40 -9.28 19.27 15.14
CA ARG A 40 -10.16 20.16 15.92
C ARG A 40 -10.04 21.64 15.52
N ARG A 41 -8.86 22.05 15.05
CA ARG A 41 -8.58 23.43 14.58
C ARG A 41 -8.90 23.65 13.09
N ARG A 42 -9.16 22.58 12.33
CA ARG A 42 -9.25 22.60 10.86
C ARG A 42 -10.58 22.03 10.35
N ARG A 43 -11.66 22.45 11.01
CA ARG A 43 -13.04 22.04 10.71
C ARG A 43 -13.65 23.03 9.71
N PRO A 44 -14.59 22.60 8.85
CA PRO A 44 -15.16 21.24 8.75
C PRO A 44 -14.17 20.22 8.15
N VAL A 45 -14.37 18.94 8.47
CA VAL A 45 -13.65 17.84 7.82
C VAL A 45 -14.59 17.05 6.92
N THR A 46 -14.10 16.69 5.75
CA THR A 46 -14.82 15.91 4.73
C THR A 46 -14.18 14.54 4.60
N LEU A 47 -14.99 13.48 4.63
CA LEU A 47 -14.52 12.13 4.33
C LEU A 47 -14.30 12.00 2.83
N LEU A 48 -13.06 11.77 2.40
CA LEU A 48 -12.71 11.58 0.99
C LEU A 48 -12.65 10.11 0.58
N TYR A 49 -12.17 9.25 1.48
CA TYR A 49 -11.98 7.83 1.18
C TYR A 49 -12.07 6.99 2.45
N ALA A 50 -12.60 5.77 2.33
CA ALA A 50 -12.61 4.76 3.39
C ALA A 50 -12.45 3.37 2.76
N GLU A 51 -11.68 2.51 3.43
CA GLU A 51 -11.43 1.13 3.03
C GLU A 51 -11.62 0.21 4.23
N GLU A 52 -12.41 -0.86 4.04
CA GLU A 52 -12.72 -1.84 5.07
C GLU A 52 -11.70 -2.99 5.07
N TYR A 53 -11.39 -3.48 6.26
CA TYR A 53 -10.50 -4.61 6.51
C TYR A 53 -11.09 -5.52 7.58
N ASP A 54 -10.87 -6.82 7.45
CA ASP A 54 -11.35 -7.82 8.42
C ASP A 54 -10.61 -7.76 9.77
N ASP A 55 -9.40 -7.19 9.74
CA ASP A 55 -8.49 -7.11 10.87
C ASP A 55 -7.95 -5.69 11.10
N VAL A 56 -7.79 -5.33 12.38
CA VAL A 56 -7.29 -4.01 12.78
C VAL A 56 -5.81 -3.81 12.40
N GLY A 57 -5.03 -4.89 12.39
CA GLY A 57 -3.63 -4.90 11.97
C GLY A 57 -3.50 -4.63 10.48
N ALA A 58 -4.39 -5.18 9.66
CA ALA A 58 -4.44 -4.88 8.23
C ALA A 58 -4.77 -3.39 7.97
N ALA A 59 -5.78 -2.85 8.66
CA ALA A 59 -6.13 -1.42 8.57
C ALA A 59 -4.96 -0.52 9.03
N PHE A 60 -4.27 -0.89 10.12
CA PHE A 60 -3.12 -0.13 10.63
C PHE A 60 -1.90 -0.21 9.71
N ALA A 61 -1.61 -1.38 9.14
CA ALA A 61 -0.54 -1.55 8.16
C ALA A 61 -0.80 -0.70 6.91
N ARG A 62 -2.05 -0.65 6.44
CA ARG A 62 -2.46 0.23 5.35
C ARG A 62 -2.31 1.70 5.71
N GLU A 63 -2.77 2.10 6.90
CA GLU A 63 -2.63 3.48 7.39
C GLU A 63 -1.17 3.93 7.32
N LYS A 64 -0.23 3.12 7.83
CA LYS A 64 1.21 3.40 7.78
C LYS A 64 1.74 3.51 6.36
N GLN A 65 1.29 2.65 5.46
CA GLN A 65 1.67 2.69 4.06
C GLN A 65 1.23 4.01 3.41
N VAL A 66 -0.03 4.41 3.61
CA VAL A 66 -0.62 5.62 2.99
C VAL A 66 -0.09 6.91 3.61
N GLN A 67 0.21 6.92 4.92
CA GLN A 67 0.88 8.06 5.59
C GLN A 67 2.22 8.41 4.92
N GLY A 68 2.96 7.42 4.42
CA GLY A 68 4.21 7.60 3.70
C GLY A 68 4.08 7.95 2.21
N TRP A 69 2.87 8.04 1.67
CA TRP A 69 2.67 8.34 0.25
C TRP A 69 2.78 9.82 -0.06
N SER A 70 3.21 10.15 -1.28
CA SER A 70 3.12 11.51 -1.80
C SER A 70 1.66 11.93 -1.98
N ARG A 71 1.39 13.25 -2.00
CA ARG A 71 0.05 13.80 -2.22
C ARG A 71 -0.59 13.23 -3.49
N ALA A 72 0.14 13.23 -4.61
CA ALA A 72 -0.34 12.68 -5.88
C ALA A 72 -0.75 11.20 -5.85
N LYS A 73 -0.14 10.37 -4.98
CA LYS A 73 -0.57 8.97 -4.82
C LYS A 73 -1.85 8.87 -4.00
N ARG A 74 -2.00 9.71 -2.97
CA ARG A 74 -3.23 9.76 -2.17
C ARG A 74 -4.39 10.28 -3.02
N ASP A 75 -4.16 11.31 -3.81
CA ASP A 75 -5.16 11.87 -4.74
C ASP A 75 -5.62 10.81 -5.75
N ALA A 76 -4.68 10.04 -6.33
CA ALA A 76 -5.03 8.93 -7.22
C ALA A 76 -5.83 7.81 -6.52
N LEU A 77 -5.52 7.51 -5.24
CA LEU A 77 -6.30 6.56 -4.45
C LEU A 77 -7.73 7.07 -4.20
N ILE A 78 -7.87 8.33 -3.82
CA ILE A 78 -9.17 8.98 -3.57
C ILE A 78 -10.01 9.03 -4.85
N ALA A 79 -9.38 9.31 -6.00
CA ALA A 79 -10.05 9.35 -7.30
C ALA A 79 -10.43 7.95 -7.85
N GLY A 80 -9.99 6.86 -7.20
CA GLY A 80 -10.18 5.50 -7.72
C GLY A 80 -9.33 5.19 -8.96
N GLU A 81 -8.34 6.02 -9.28
CA GLU A 81 -7.46 5.85 -10.43
C GLU A 81 -6.30 4.89 -10.09
N PHE A 82 -6.62 3.62 -9.88
CA PHE A 82 -5.64 2.59 -9.50
C PHE A 82 -4.49 2.41 -10.52
N GLY A 83 -4.73 2.74 -11.80
CA GLY A 83 -3.71 2.75 -12.85
C GLY A 83 -2.64 3.85 -12.66
N GLU A 84 -3.07 5.06 -12.31
CA GLU A 84 -2.16 6.17 -11.96
C GLU A 84 -1.41 5.91 -10.66
N LEU A 85 -2.08 5.30 -9.67
CA LEU A 85 -1.45 4.91 -8.42
C LEU A 85 -0.28 3.95 -8.64
N SER A 86 -0.48 2.91 -9.46
CA SER A 86 0.58 1.95 -9.83
C SER A 86 1.72 2.62 -10.59
N ARG A 87 1.41 3.47 -11.58
CA ARG A 87 2.44 4.22 -12.33
C ARG A 87 3.29 5.10 -11.42
N LYS A 88 2.66 5.87 -10.52
CA LYS A 88 3.37 6.74 -9.57
C LYS A 88 4.11 5.94 -8.49
N ALA A 89 3.74 4.68 -8.23
CA ALA A 89 4.47 3.78 -7.35
C ALA A 89 5.77 3.25 -7.96
N GLN A 90 5.76 2.97 -9.26
CA GLN A 90 6.90 2.41 -10.01
C GLN A 90 8.06 3.40 -10.22
N GLY A 91 7.84 4.71 -10.02
CA GLY A 91 8.85 5.76 -10.22
C GLY A 91 10.00 5.82 -9.20
N ARG A 92 10.02 4.98 -8.15
CA ARG A 92 11.17 4.86 -7.23
C ARG A 92 12.05 3.69 -7.64
N ASN A 93 12.71 3.82 -8.80
CA ASN A 93 13.84 2.93 -9.10
C ASN A 93 15.01 3.33 -8.18
N TRP A 94 15.30 2.49 -7.19
CA TRP A 94 16.44 2.65 -6.26
C TRP A 94 17.78 2.79 -7.00
N SER A 95 17.88 2.30 -8.24
CA SER A 95 19.09 2.39 -9.08
C SER A 95 19.49 3.81 -9.47
N ALA A 96 18.57 4.78 -9.50
CA ALA A 96 18.90 6.15 -9.93
C ALA A 96 19.57 6.99 -8.83
N ALA A 97 19.42 6.63 -7.56
CA ALA A 97 19.92 7.42 -6.43
C ALA A 97 21.40 7.19 -6.09
N LEU A 98 22.02 6.11 -6.58
CA LEU A 98 23.39 5.75 -6.22
C LEU A 98 24.47 6.26 -7.19
N GLY A 99 24.12 6.86 -8.33
CA GLY A 99 25.12 7.39 -9.27
C GLY A 99 26.15 6.35 -9.74
N VAL A 100 25.89 5.05 -9.56
CA VAL A 100 26.73 3.98 -10.07
C VAL A 100 26.37 3.82 -11.54
N ARG A 101 27.24 4.32 -12.42
CA ARG A 101 27.23 3.88 -13.82
C ARG A 101 27.39 2.36 -13.80
N ALA A 102 26.41 1.62 -14.31
CA ALA A 102 26.61 0.23 -14.64
C ALA A 102 27.76 0.16 -15.65
N ALA A 103 28.88 -0.43 -15.25
CA ALA A 103 29.99 -0.68 -16.15
C ALA A 103 29.52 -1.64 -17.27
N PRO A 104 29.74 -1.32 -18.55
CA PRO A 104 29.41 -2.24 -19.61
C PRO A 104 30.47 -3.34 -19.67
N GLY A 105 30.04 -4.57 -19.40
CA GLY A 105 30.74 -5.78 -19.82
C GLY A 105 31.75 -6.31 -18.82
N ASP A 106 31.40 -7.43 -18.17
CA ASP A 106 32.36 -8.52 -18.15
C ASP A 106 31.67 -9.87 -18.34
N ARG A 107 32.25 -10.62 -19.26
CA ARG A 107 31.76 -11.86 -19.84
C ARG A 107 32.35 -13.00 -19.03
N ALA A 108 31.56 -13.66 -18.19
CA ALA A 108 31.92 -14.96 -17.61
C ALA A 108 30.64 -15.78 -17.39
N LEU A 109 30.25 -16.60 -18.37
CA LEU A 109 30.46 -18.05 -18.32
C LEU A 109 30.05 -18.69 -16.99
N ARG A 110 28.94 -19.43 -16.98
CA ARG A 110 28.74 -20.77 -16.38
C ARG A 110 27.26 -21.14 -16.52
N ARG A 111 26.92 -21.96 -17.51
CA ARG A 111 26.88 -23.45 -17.48
C ARG A 111 25.46 -23.93 -17.22
N THR A 112 24.82 -24.34 -18.31
CA THR A 112 23.83 -25.41 -18.34
C THR A 112 24.31 -26.60 -17.51
N ALA A 113 23.56 -26.95 -16.47
CA ALA A 113 23.53 -28.30 -15.91
C ALA A 113 22.05 -28.69 -15.95
N LEU A 114 21.60 -29.34 -17.02
CA LEU A 114 21.63 -30.80 -17.19
C LEU A 114 21.12 -31.50 -15.92
N VAL A 115 19.80 -31.65 -15.86
CA VAL A 115 19.13 -32.56 -14.94
C VAL A 115 19.41 -33.99 -15.45
N PRO A 116 20.08 -34.88 -14.70
CA PRO A 116 20.21 -36.26 -15.13
C PRO A 116 18.88 -36.99 -14.95
N ARG A 117 18.35 -37.42 -16.09
CA ARG A 117 17.27 -38.40 -16.25
C ARG A 117 17.85 -39.79 -15.93
N ALA A 118 17.25 -40.51 -14.99
CA ALA A 118 17.43 -41.96 -14.88
C ALA A 118 16.05 -42.61 -14.67
N CYS A 119 15.56 -43.22 -15.75
CA CYS A 119 14.52 -44.23 -15.74
C CYS A 119 15.08 -45.54 -15.17
N SER A 120 14.18 -46.38 -14.62
CA SER A 120 14.19 -47.85 -14.48
C SER A 120 13.60 -48.18 -13.10
N GLY A 121 12.51 -48.90 -12.88
CA GLY A 121 11.59 -49.65 -13.72
C GLY A 121 10.54 -50.28 -12.78
N GLU A 122 9.32 -50.48 -13.30
CA GLU A 122 8.28 -51.40 -12.77
C GLU A 122 8.84 -52.83 -12.59
N PRO A 123 8.20 -53.79 -11.86
CA PRO A 123 6.75 -54.06 -11.96
C PRO A 123 6.03 -54.75 -10.76
N ALA A 124 4.75 -55.05 -11.05
CA ALA A 124 3.90 -56.13 -10.53
C ALA A 124 2.84 -55.69 -9.49
N ARG A 125 1.54 -55.71 -9.85
CA ARG A 125 0.61 -56.86 -9.73
C ARG A 125 0.55 -57.35 -8.26
N GLU A 126 -0.59 -57.46 -7.58
CA GLU A 126 -1.87 -58.02 -8.00
C GLU A 126 -2.88 -57.87 -6.83
N ARG A 127 -4.18 -57.75 -7.19
CA ARG A 127 -5.41 -57.93 -6.38
C ARG A 127 -5.88 -56.84 -5.42
#